data_AF-A0A3D2Z781-F1
#
_entry.id   AF-A0A3D2Z781-F1
#
_cell.length_a   1.000
_cell.length_b   1.000
_cell.length_c   1.000
_cell.angle_alpha   90.00
_cell.angle_beta   90.00
_cell.angle_gamma   90.00
#
_symmetry.space_group_name_H-M   'P 1'
#
loop_
_entity.id
_entity.type
_entity.pdbx_description
1 polymer ?
#
loop_
_entity_poly.entity_id
_entity_poly.type
_entity_poly.pdbx_seq_one_letter_code
_entity_poly.pdbx_strand_id
1 'polypeptide(L)'
;MREFALWAGGGQDEEADQSKDALDTFEDIAELARGCRFQNCRHIADAGCKIQQALSEGELDPGRVRSYRSLARELAIAAQREKKRGQMNPDADTKRRAKRSDRREGKRQLREMADD
;
A
#
# COMPACT_ATOMS: atom_id res chain seq x y z
N MET A 1 -19.22 -0.83 43.93
CA MET A 1 -19.25 0.03 42.74
C MET A 1 -18.30 -0.62 41.74
N ARG A 2 -18.92 -1.40 40.86
CA ARG A 2 -18.29 -2.36 39.96
C ARG A 2 -17.91 -1.64 38.66
N GLU A 3 -16.70 -1.90 38.20
CA GLU A 3 -16.23 -1.99 36.81
C GLU A 3 -16.50 -0.84 35.79
N PHE A 4 -15.50 0.01 35.58
CA PHE A 4 -15.16 0.55 34.25
C PHE A 4 -13.78 0.00 33.86
N ALA A 5 -13.73 -1.28 33.53
CA ALA A 5 -12.57 -1.94 32.93
C ALA A 5 -13.05 -2.92 31.85
N LEU A 6 -13.82 -2.41 30.88
CA LEU A 6 -14.36 -3.18 29.75
C LEU A 6 -13.52 -3.01 28.48
N TRP A 7 -12.20 -3.00 28.62
CA TRP A 7 -11.28 -2.81 27.49
C TRP A 7 -10.04 -3.73 27.58
N ALA A 8 -9.99 -4.58 28.61
CA ALA A 8 -8.93 -5.57 28.81
C ALA A 8 -9.57 -6.88 29.31
N GLY A 9 -10.52 -7.39 28.52
CA GLY A 9 -11.09 -8.73 28.69
C GLY A 9 -10.59 -9.61 27.57
N GLY A 10 -9.48 -10.30 27.80
CA GLY A 10 -9.02 -11.38 26.93
C GLY A 10 -10.09 -12.47 26.85
N GLY A 11 -10.69 -12.62 25.68
CA GLY A 11 -11.29 -13.86 25.21
C GLY A 11 -10.32 -14.46 24.19
N GLN A 12 -9.80 -15.63 24.50
CA GLN A 12 -8.82 -16.36 23.71
C GLN A 12 -9.51 -16.93 22.45
N ASP A 13 -8.72 -16.99 21.38
CA ASP A 13 -8.90 -17.84 20.20
C ASP A 13 -10.04 -17.47 19.23
N GLU A 14 -9.80 -16.42 18.42
CA GLU A 14 -10.09 -16.36 16.97
C GLU A 14 -9.81 -14.93 16.47
N GLU A 15 -8.54 -14.51 16.55
CA GLU A 15 -8.09 -13.23 16.00
C GLU A 15 -7.93 -13.41 14.49
N ALA A 16 -9.07 -13.43 13.79
CA ALA A 16 -9.12 -13.45 12.35
C ALA A 16 -8.42 -12.19 11.81
N ASP A 17 -7.39 -12.44 11.02
CA ASP A 17 -6.64 -11.50 10.23
C ASP A 17 -7.57 -10.80 9.22
N GLN A 18 -8.32 -9.79 9.70
CA GLN A 18 -9.33 -9.01 8.95
C GLN A 18 -8.81 -8.41 7.63
N SER A 19 -7.49 -8.42 7.42
CA SER A 19 -6.84 -7.97 6.21
C SER A 19 -6.78 -9.03 5.10
N LYS A 20 -6.69 -10.33 5.45
CA LYS A 20 -6.75 -11.43 4.46
C LYS A 20 -8.19 -11.77 4.07
N ASP A 21 -9.13 -11.69 5.02
CA ASP A 21 -10.55 -12.04 4.81
C ASP A 21 -11.20 -11.27 3.65
N ALA A 22 -10.81 -10.01 3.44
CA ALA A 22 -11.41 -9.17 2.40
C ALA A 22 -11.08 -9.65 0.99
N LEU A 23 -9.92 -10.25 0.76
CA LEU A 23 -9.55 -10.81 -0.55
C LEU A 23 -10.06 -12.25 -0.73
N ASP A 24 -10.23 -12.99 0.36
CA ASP A 24 -10.80 -14.35 0.36
C ASP A 24 -12.20 -14.37 -0.26
N THR A 25 -13.01 -13.33 0.02
CA THR A 25 -14.35 -13.19 -0.58
C THR A 25 -14.36 -13.04 -2.11
N PHE A 26 -13.21 -12.74 -2.72
CA PHE A 26 -13.03 -12.60 -4.17
C PHE A 26 -11.99 -13.58 -4.72
N GLU A 27 -11.79 -14.72 -4.06
CA GLU A 27 -10.82 -15.73 -4.48
C GLU A 27 -11.13 -16.23 -5.91
N ASP A 28 -12.41 -16.38 -6.26
CA ASP A 28 -12.89 -16.69 -7.62
C ASP A 28 -12.33 -15.72 -8.68
N ILE A 29 -12.39 -14.42 -8.41
CA ILE A 29 -11.87 -13.39 -9.30
C ILE A 29 -10.34 -13.40 -9.30
N ALA A 30 -9.71 -13.65 -8.16
CA ALA A 30 -8.25 -13.72 -8.04
C ALA A 30 -7.67 -14.91 -8.82
N GLU A 31 -8.32 -16.07 -8.80
CA GLU A 31 -7.93 -17.24 -9.59
C GLU A 31 -8.04 -16.98 -11.09
N LEU A 32 -9.16 -16.40 -11.54
CA LEU A 32 -9.34 -15.99 -12.93
C LEU A 32 -8.32 -14.92 -13.35
N ALA A 33 -7.94 -14.02 -12.44
CA ALA A 33 -6.90 -13.03 -12.70
C ALA A 33 -5.53 -13.70 -12.94
N ARG A 34 -5.18 -14.75 -12.19
CA ARG A 34 -3.93 -15.53 -12.38
C ARG A 34 -3.90 -16.27 -13.71
N GLY A 35 -5.06 -16.67 -14.24
CA GLY A 35 -5.21 -17.32 -15.55
C GLY A 35 -5.16 -16.36 -16.75
N CYS A 36 -5.01 -15.05 -16.53
CA CYS A 36 -4.93 -14.09 -17.63
C CYS A 36 -3.64 -14.26 -18.44
N ARG A 37 -3.75 -14.06 -19.76
CA ARG A 37 -2.59 -14.18 -20.68
C ARG A 37 -1.42 -13.26 -20.30
N PHE A 38 -1.73 -12.08 -19.76
CA PHE A 38 -0.75 -11.06 -19.42
C PHE A 38 -0.70 -10.82 -17.91
N GLN A 39 0.51 -10.69 -17.36
CA GLN A 39 0.76 -10.37 -15.94
C GLN A 39 0.31 -8.96 -15.55
N ASN A 40 0.23 -8.04 -16.53
CA ASN A 40 -0.20 -6.65 -16.36
C ASN A 40 -1.59 -6.39 -16.98
N CYS A 41 -2.44 -7.42 -17.06
CA CYS A 41 -3.79 -7.30 -17.58
C CYS A 41 -4.57 -6.23 -16.80
N ARG A 42 -5.19 -5.27 -17.49
CA ARG A 42 -6.03 -4.23 -16.86
C ARG A 42 -7.45 -4.73 -16.62
N HIS A 43 -7.79 -5.89 -17.18
CA HIS A 43 -9.11 -6.53 -17.11
C HIS A 43 -10.25 -5.63 -17.58
N ILE A 44 -9.97 -4.70 -18.51
CA ILE A 44 -10.98 -3.80 -19.11
C ILE A 44 -11.34 -4.27 -20.51
N ALA A 45 -10.35 -4.38 -21.39
CA ALA A 45 -10.54 -4.74 -22.80
C ALA A 45 -9.32 -5.48 -23.36
N ASP A 46 -8.56 -6.16 -22.48
CA ASP A 46 -7.35 -6.87 -22.88
C ASP A 46 -7.71 -8.21 -23.55
N ALA A 47 -7.06 -8.49 -24.69
CA ALA A 47 -7.22 -9.75 -25.40
C ALA A 47 -6.70 -10.93 -24.56
N GLY A 48 -7.54 -11.95 -24.35
CA GLY A 48 -7.18 -13.11 -23.52
C GLY A 48 -7.28 -12.86 -22.00
N CYS A 49 -8.07 -11.88 -21.58
CA CYS A 49 -8.43 -11.70 -20.18
C CYS A 49 -9.52 -12.69 -19.75
N LYS A 50 -9.21 -13.56 -18.78
CA LYS A 50 -10.16 -14.55 -18.25
C LYS A 50 -11.34 -13.92 -17.52
N ILE A 51 -11.12 -12.79 -16.83
CA ILE A 51 -12.21 -12.05 -16.18
C ILE A 51 -13.21 -11.52 -17.22
N GLN A 52 -12.73 -10.99 -18.34
CA GLN A 52 -13.61 -10.50 -19.42
C GLN A 52 -14.34 -11.65 -20.12
N GLN A 53 -13.69 -12.81 -20.25
CA GLN A 53 -14.33 -14.02 -20.76
C GLN A 53 -15.48 -14.44 -19.84
N ALA A 54 -15.22 -14.59 -18.54
CA ALA A 54 -16.24 -14.96 -17.54
C ALA A 54 -17.36 -13.91 -17.41
N LEU A 55 -17.06 -12.61 -17.59
CA LEU A 55 -18.09 -11.56 -17.68
C LEU A 55 -18.95 -11.70 -18.94
N SER A 56 -18.37 -12.12 -20.07
CA SER A 56 -19.09 -12.32 -21.32
C SER A 56 -19.95 -13.58 -21.30
N GLU A 57 -19.48 -14.61 -20.58
CA GLU A 57 -20.17 -15.88 -20.34
C GLU A 57 -21.24 -15.76 -19.22
N GLY A 58 -21.25 -14.65 -18.48
CA GLY A 58 -22.21 -14.38 -17.40
C GLY A 58 -21.91 -15.11 -16.09
N GLU A 59 -20.73 -15.74 -15.98
CA GLU A 59 -20.26 -16.46 -14.79
C GLU A 59 -19.82 -15.49 -13.69
N LEU A 60 -19.43 -14.26 -14.07
CA LEU A 60 -19.07 -13.19 -13.15
C LEU A 60 -20.01 -11.99 -13.25
N ASP A 61 -20.37 -11.43 -12.09
CA ASP A 61 -21.10 -10.17 -12.04
C ASP A 61 -20.15 -8.96 -12.25
N PRO A 62 -20.46 -8.04 -13.18
CA PRO A 62 -19.65 -6.85 -13.42
C PRO A 62 -19.55 -5.93 -12.20
N GLY A 63 -20.53 -5.92 -11.30
CA GLY A 63 -20.46 -5.22 -10.01
C GLY A 63 -19.41 -5.82 -9.09
N ARG A 64 -19.37 -7.14 -8.97
CA ARG A 64 -18.34 -7.87 -8.19
C ARG A 64 -16.93 -7.55 -8.66
N VAL A 65 -16.70 -7.54 -9.97
CA VAL A 65 -15.40 -7.17 -10.56
C VAL A 65 -15.03 -5.71 -10.27
N ARG A 66 -15.99 -4.79 -10.26
CA ARG A 66 -15.74 -3.39 -9.87
C ARG A 66 -15.30 -3.29 -8.41
N SER A 67 -15.99 -3.97 -7.49
CA SER A 67 -15.65 -3.99 -6.06
C SER A 67 -14.25 -4.57 -5.83
N TYR A 68 -13.95 -5.72 -6.43
CA TYR A 68 -12.61 -6.34 -6.37
C TYR A 68 -11.51 -5.37 -6.82
N ARG A 69 -11.71 -4.68 -7.94
CA ARG A 69 -10.73 -3.72 -8.46
C ARG A 69 -10.51 -2.51 -7.55
N SER A 70 -11.56 -2.04 -6.88
CA SER A 70 -11.45 -0.95 -5.89
C SER A 70 -10.58 -1.41 -4.72
N LEU A 71 -10.93 -2.56 -4.13
CA LEU A 71 -10.22 -3.13 -2.99
C LEU A 71 -8.75 -3.42 -3.33
N ALA A 72 -8.48 -4.08 -4.46
CA ALA A 72 -7.13 -4.40 -4.89
C ALA A 72 -6.26 -3.16 -5.09
N ARG A 73 -6.85 -2.06 -5.60
CA ARG A 73 -6.15 -0.77 -5.74
C ARG A 73 -5.82 -0.18 -4.37
N GLU A 74 -6.75 -0.20 -3.43
CA GLU A 74 -6.55 0.32 -2.08
C GLU A 74 -5.44 -0.45 -1.34
N LEU A 75 -5.45 -1.78 -1.43
CA LEU A 75 -4.40 -2.64 -0.88
C LEU A 75 -3.04 -2.38 -1.52
N ALA A 76 -2.99 -2.21 -2.85
CA ALA A 76 -1.74 -1.88 -3.53
C ALA A 76 -1.18 -0.53 -3.06
N ILE A 77 -2.04 0.49 -2.86
CA ILE A 77 -1.63 1.79 -2.33
C ILE A 77 -1.15 1.66 -0.88
N ALA A 78 -1.85 0.89 -0.03
CA ALA A 78 -1.45 0.64 1.34
C ALA A 78 -0.06 -0.04 1.40
N ALA A 79 0.15 -1.10 0.63
CA ALA A 79 1.42 -1.80 0.53
C ALA A 79 2.55 -0.91 0.01
N GLN A 80 2.29 -0.04 -0.98
CA GLN A 80 3.28 0.93 -1.44
C GLN A 80 3.65 1.97 -0.37
N ARG A 81 2.65 2.46 0.38
CA ARG A 81 2.89 3.38 1.50
C ARG A 81 3.73 2.74 2.58
N GLU A 82 3.46 1.49 2.92
CA GLU A 82 4.24 0.71 3.89
C GLU A 82 5.69 0.53 3.42
N LYS A 83 5.91 0.06 2.19
CA LYS A 83 7.25 -0.05 1.59
C LYS A 83 8.00 1.27 1.63
N LYS A 84 7.33 2.38 1.30
CA LYS A 84 7.94 3.72 1.33
C LYS A 84 8.30 4.17 2.75
N ARG A 85 7.47 3.82 3.75
CA ARG A 85 7.78 4.07 5.17
C ARG A 85 9.02 3.29 5.61
N GLY A 86 9.13 2.01 5.22
CA GLY A 86 10.30 1.19 5.51
C GLY A 86 11.60 1.64 4.81
N GLN A 87 11.49 2.35 3.69
CA GLN A 87 12.64 2.86 2.93
C GLN A 87 13.14 4.25 3.39
N MET A 88 12.56 4.85 4.44
CA MET A 88 13.05 6.12 4.95
C MET A 88 14.45 5.94 5.55
N ASN A 89 15.43 6.62 4.97
CA ASN A 89 16.81 6.54 5.41
C ASN A 89 16.92 7.17 6.81
N PRO A 90 17.28 6.43 7.87
CA PRO A 90 17.29 6.95 9.24
C PRO A 90 18.27 8.12 9.39
N ASP A 91 19.33 8.14 8.59
CA ASP A 91 20.34 9.21 8.57
C ASP A 91 19.96 10.41 7.69
N ALA A 92 18.75 10.46 7.14
CA ALA A 92 18.35 11.58 6.28
C ALA A 92 18.34 12.92 7.04
N ASP A 93 17.93 12.94 8.31
CA ASP A 93 17.92 14.15 9.14
C ASP A 93 19.32 14.60 9.54
N THR A 94 20.17 13.66 9.98
CA THR A 94 21.55 13.94 10.38
C THR A 94 22.35 14.51 9.22
N LYS A 95 22.25 13.91 8.02
CA LYS A 95 22.86 14.42 6.79
C LYS A 95 22.32 15.80 6.39
N ARG A 96 21.02 16.04 6.54
CA ARG A 96 20.42 17.37 6.27
C ARG A 96 20.95 18.44 7.22
N ARG A 97 21.06 18.14 8.52
CA ARG A 97 21.62 19.06 9.52
C ARG A 97 23.08 19.37 9.24
N ALA A 98 23.90 18.35 9.00
CA ALA A 98 25.32 18.50 8.67
C ALA A 98 25.51 19.40 7.44
N LYS A 99 24.77 19.14 6.35
CA LYS A 99 24.81 19.96 5.13
C LYS A 99 24.39 21.41 5.35
N ARG A 100 23.47 21.66 6.30
CA ARG A 100 23.04 23.03 6.63
C ARG A 100 24.11 23.78 7.43
N SER A 101 24.77 23.10 8.36
CA SER A 101 25.89 23.66 9.14
C SER A 101 27.07 24.01 8.24
N ASP A 102 27.49 23.07 7.38
CA ASP A 102 28.56 23.25 6.39
C ASP A 102 28.31 24.48 5.50
N ARG A 103 27.08 24.60 4.96
CA ARG A 103 26.70 25.76 4.13
C ARG A 103 26.71 27.09 4.90
N ARG A 104 26.40 27.07 6.20
CA ARG A 104 26.42 28.28 7.04
C ARG A 104 27.84 28.71 7.33
N GLU A 105 28.72 27.74 7.58
CA GLU A 105 30.14 27.98 7.82
C GLU A 105 30.83 28.51 6.57
N GLY A 106 30.61 27.89 5.41
CA GLY A 106 31.13 28.41 4.14
C GLY A 106 30.66 29.84 3.83
N LYS A 107 29.40 30.19 4.14
CA LYS A 107 28.91 31.58 4.02
C LYS A 107 29.58 32.55 5.00
N ARG A 108 29.94 32.09 6.20
CA ARG A 108 30.63 32.90 7.21
C ARG A 108 32.06 33.19 6.77
N GLN A 109 32.77 32.16 6.31
CA GLN A 109 34.13 32.26 5.78
C GLN A 109 34.21 33.21 4.58
N LEU A 110 33.29 33.08 3.62
CA LEU A 110 33.22 33.99 2.47
C LEU A 110 33.02 35.46 2.85
N ARG A 111 32.28 35.71 3.94
CA ARG A 111 32.07 37.08 4.43
C ARG A 111 33.33 37.62 5.08
N GLU A 112 33.93 36.87 5.99
CA GLU A 112 35.19 37.24 6.66
C GLU A 112 36.30 37.54 5.64
N MET A 113 36.38 36.76 4.56
CA MET A 113 37.39 36.93 3.51
C MET A 113 37.15 38.12 2.56
N ALA A 114 35.95 38.70 2.58
CA ALA A 114 35.61 39.89 1.77
C ALA A 114 35.74 41.20 2.58
N ASP A 115 35.86 41.11 3.90
CA ASP A 115 36.03 42.24 4.82
C ASP A 115 37.54 42.56 5.07
N ASP A 116 38.47 41.72 4.58
CA ASP A 116 39.94 41.88 4.61
C ASP A 116 40.48 42.38 3.26
#